data_AF-A0A0R0FP44-F1
#
_entry.id   AF-A0A0R0FP44-F1
#
_cell.length_a   1.000
_cell.length_b   1.000
_cell.length_c   1.000
_cell.angle_alpha   90.00
_cell.angle_beta   90.00
_cell.angle_gamma   90.00
#
_symmetry.space_group_name_H-M   'P 1'
#
loop_
_entity.id
_entity.type
_entity.pdbx_description
1 polymer ?
#
loop_
_entity_poly.entity_id
_entity_poly.type
_entity_poly.pdbx_seq_one_letter_code
_entity_poly.pdbx_strand_id
1 'polypeptide(L)'
;MVDSPREVIGAVLKYMGASYNTNDINMEVNGGRDAVKHNLALLAKQVRLFDSSNYLKAFGVGDVWVAVGWSSDIIPAAKRMSNVAVVVPKSGASLWADLWAIPAASRIQTNRIGGRIRGPSPLIHQWIEFCLQSARALPFKQEVIPGASPSHLQGHSANVPVELTKGGPRLNGNLVDGAPPPDILEKCEFLEPLSNSTLSDYHWLLTSIQEPGHGLIHKMYQNIISVAKFSGWFNSKLT
;
A
#
# COMPACT_ATOMS: atom_id res chain seq x y z
N MET A 1 -5.72 10.22 -6.68
CA MET A 1 -5.83 8.97 -5.90
C MET A 1 -4.89 7.95 -6.51
N VAL A 2 -4.27 7.08 -5.70
CA VAL A 2 -3.44 5.99 -6.22
C VAL A 2 -4.25 5.11 -7.20
N ASP A 3 -3.63 4.74 -8.32
CA ASP A 3 -4.24 3.88 -9.33
C ASP A 3 -4.08 2.41 -8.93
N SER A 4 -4.79 2.00 -7.88
CA SER A 4 -4.83 0.64 -7.37
C SER A 4 -6.28 0.21 -7.13
N PRO A 5 -6.80 -0.81 -7.84
CA PRO A 5 -8.14 -1.35 -7.62
C PRO A 5 -8.44 -1.71 -6.17
N ARG A 6 -7.48 -2.33 -5.48
CA ARG A 6 -7.61 -2.71 -4.07
C ARG A 6 -7.77 -1.49 -3.17
N GLU A 7 -7.06 -0.41 -3.45
CA GLU A 7 -7.16 0.83 -2.68
C GLU A 7 -8.44 1.59 -2.97
N VAL A 8 -8.85 1.68 -4.23
CA VAL A 8 -10.04 2.43 -4.63
C VAL A 8 -11.31 1.77 -4.08
N ILE A 9 -11.48 0.47 -4.32
CA ILE A 9 -12.65 -0.25 -3.81
C ILE A 9 -12.56 -0.42 -2.29
N GLY A 10 -11.38 -0.72 -1.77
CA GLY A 10 -11.17 -0.90 -0.33
C GLY A 10 -11.43 0.38 0.49
N ALA A 11 -11.10 1.56 -0.03
CA ALA A 11 -11.46 2.83 0.59
C ALA A 11 -12.99 3.01 0.69
N VAL A 12 -13.73 2.61 -0.36
CA VAL A 12 -15.20 2.61 -0.35
C VAL A 12 -15.73 1.59 0.66
N LEU A 13 -15.16 0.39 0.71
CA LEU A 13 -15.55 -0.64 1.68
C LEU A 13 -15.36 -0.14 3.12
N LYS A 14 -14.19 0.46 3.44
CA LYS A 14 -13.93 1.05 4.75
C LYS A 14 -14.86 2.20 5.10
N TYR A 15 -15.19 3.05 4.13
CA TYR A 15 -16.20 4.10 4.31
C TYR A 15 -17.57 3.50 4.67
N MET A 16 -17.92 2.35 4.06
CA MET A 16 -19.15 1.61 4.34
C MET A 16 -19.08 0.74 5.60
N GLY A 17 -17.95 0.76 6.34
CA GLY A 17 -17.75 -0.03 7.56
C GLY A 17 -17.36 -1.50 7.32
N ALA A 18 -17.03 -1.88 6.09
CA ALA A 18 -16.56 -3.21 5.72
C ALA A 18 -15.02 -3.31 5.68
N SER A 19 -14.50 -4.52 5.59
CA SER A 19 -13.05 -4.81 5.52
C SER A 19 -12.50 -4.63 4.11
N TYR A 20 -11.20 -4.34 3.98
CA TYR A 20 -10.48 -4.46 2.70
C TYR A 20 -10.44 -5.90 2.17
N ASN A 21 -10.60 -6.88 3.07
CA ASN A 21 -10.49 -8.32 2.80
C ASN A 21 -11.86 -9.02 2.76
N THR A 22 -12.95 -8.27 2.55
CA THR A 22 -14.27 -8.85 2.34
C THR A 22 -14.25 -9.86 1.18
N ASN A 23 -14.69 -11.08 1.46
CA ASN A 23 -14.66 -12.19 0.51
C ASN A 23 -15.95 -12.25 -0.31
N ASP A 24 -17.10 -12.00 0.31
CA ASP A 24 -18.39 -11.89 -0.38
C ASP A 24 -19.04 -10.53 -0.14
N ILE A 25 -18.98 -9.66 -1.15
CA ILE A 25 -19.53 -8.31 -1.08
C ILE A 25 -21.05 -8.33 -0.85
N ASN A 26 -21.79 -9.34 -1.35
CA ASN A 26 -23.25 -9.38 -1.18
C ASN A 26 -23.67 -9.72 0.24
N MET A 27 -22.90 -10.59 0.89
CA MET A 27 -23.23 -11.07 2.23
C MET A 27 -22.66 -10.17 3.32
N GLU A 28 -21.44 -9.67 3.13
CA GLU A 28 -20.71 -8.94 4.17
C GLU A 28 -20.93 -7.43 4.13
N VAL A 29 -21.36 -6.87 3.00
CA VAL A 29 -21.58 -5.42 2.85
C VAL A 29 -23.08 -5.11 2.83
N ASN A 30 -23.49 -4.16 3.69
CA ASN A 30 -24.86 -3.68 3.71
C ASN A 30 -25.27 -3.11 2.34
N GLY A 31 -26.31 -3.70 1.73
CA GLY A 31 -26.77 -3.33 0.38
C GLY A 31 -25.97 -3.96 -0.76
N GLY A 32 -25.01 -4.84 -0.45
CA GLY A 32 -24.27 -5.64 -1.40
C GLY A 32 -23.47 -4.84 -2.43
N ARG A 33 -23.21 -5.46 -3.58
CA ARG A 33 -22.39 -4.89 -4.68
C ARG A 33 -23.00 -3.63 -5.28
N ASP A 34 -24.32 -3.50 -5.30
CA ASP A 34 -24.98 -2.30 -5.85
C ASP A 34 -24.77 -1.07 -4.97
N ALA A 35 -24.78 -1.24 -3.64
CA ALA A 35 -24.44 -0.15 -2.72
C ALA A 35 -22.97 0.24 -2.83
N VAL A 36 -22.06 -0.72 -3.01
CA VAL A 36 -20.64 -0.45 -3.27
C VAL A 36 -20.48 0.32 -4.57
N LYS A 37 -21.14 -0.12 -5.66
CA LYS A 37 -21.13 0.57 -6.96
C LYS A 37 -21.61 2.01 -6.84
N HIS A 38 -22.69 2.25 -6.10
CA HIS A 38 -23.23 3.59 -5.90
C HIS A 38 -22.21 4.52 -5.22
N ASN A 39 -21.62 4.08 -4.09
CA ASN A 39 -20.62 4.86 -3.37
C ASN A 39 -19.33 5.06 -4.18
N LEU A 40 -18.95 4.05 -4.95
CA LEU A 40 -17.80 4.11 -5.85
C LEU A 40 -18.01 5.13 -6.98
N ALA A 41 -19.23 5.23 -7.52
CA ALA A 41 -19.58 6.26 -8.49
C ALA A 41 -19.56 7.67 -7.87
N LEU A 42 -19.97 7.83 -6.60
CA LEU A 42 -19.87 9.10 -5.88
C LEU A 42 -18.39 9.50 -5.68
N LEU A 43 -17.54 8.57 -5.27
CA LEU A 43 -16.10 8.78 -5.16
C LEU A 43 -15.51 9.19 -6.51
N ALA A 44 -15.81 8.46 -7.58
CA ALA A 44 -15.27 8.72 -8.91
C ALA A 44 -15.61 10.13 -9.43
N LYS A 45 -16.80 10.66 -9.11
CA LYS A 45 -17.18 12.05 -9.46
C LYS A 45 -16.32 13.11 -8.77
N GLN A 46 -15.74 12.80 -7.61
CA GLN A 46 -14.88 13.71 -6.85
C GLN A 46 -13.40 13.55 -7.24
N VAL A 47 -13.01 12.41 -7.81
CA VAL A 47 -11.62 12.14 -8.16
C VAL A 47 -11.24 12.83 -9.46
N ARG A 48 -10.25 13.73 -9.38
CA ARG A 48 -9.69 14.41 -10.55
C ARG A 48 -8.83 13.50 -11.43
N LEU A 49 -8.03 12.61 -10.82
CA LEU A 49 -7.16 11.67 -11.53
C LEU A 49 -6.80 10.46 -10.65
N PHE A 50 -6.64 9.33 -11.32
CA PHE A 50 -6.02 8.11 -10.77
C PHE A 50 -4.60 8.01 -11.33
N ASP A 51 -3.60 8.06 -10.45
CA ASP A 51 -2.19 7.93 -10.82
C ASP A 51 -1.40 7.41 -9.62
N SER A 52 -0.51 6.44 -9.85
CA SER A 52 0.35 5.84 -8.83
C SER A 52 1.76 6.44 -8.81
N SER A 53 2.14 7.24 -9.82
CA SER A 53 3.51 7.76 -9.94
C SER A 53 3.61 9.28 -9.77
N ASN A 54 2.65 10.06 -10.28
CA ASN A 54 2.75 11.52 -10.29
C ASN A 54 1.60 12.22 -9.58
N TYR A 55 0.79 11.51 -8.78
CA TYR A 55 -0.34 12.10 -8.08
C TYR A 55 0.06 13.27 -7.15
N LEU A 56 1.26 13.22 -6.56
CA LEU A 56 1.79 14.31 -5.73
C LEU A 56 2.17 15.56 -6.52
N LYS A 57 2.41 15.48 -7.84
CA LYS A 57 2.68 16.67 -8.65
C LYS A 57 1.44 17.56 -8.74
N ALA A 58 0.28 16.97 -9.02
CA ALA A 58 -0.99 17.69 -9.06
C ALA A 58 -1.34 18.31 -7.70
N PHE A 59 -1.05 17.59 -6.61
CA PHE A 59 -1.22 18.12 -5.25
C PHE A 59 -0.26 19.27 -4.96
N GLY A 60 1.02 19.13 -5.33
CA GLY A 60 2.05 20.13 -5.08
C GLY A 60 1.83 21.47 -5.78
N VAL A 61 1.20 21.47 -6.96
CA VAL A 61 0.85 22.69 -7.70
C VAL A 61 -0.51 23.29 -7.31
N GLY A 62 -1.30 22.60 -6.48
CA GLY A 62 -2.62 23.07 -6.03
C GLY A 62 -3.80 22.72 -6.94
N ASP A 63 -3.61 21.84 -7.94
CA ASP A 63 -4.71 21.38 -8.82
C ASP A 63 -5.73 20.51 -8.07
N VAL A 64 -5.33 19.92 -6.94
CA VAL A 64 -6.18 19.10 -6.08
C VAL A 64 -5.96 19.45 -4.60
N TRP A 65 -7.04 19.41 -3.82
CA TRP A 65 -7.03 19.72 -2.39
C TRP A 65 -6.66 18.51 -1.51
N VAL A 66 -6.88 17.30 -2.01
CA VAL A 66 -6.66 16.05 -1.28
C VAL A 66 -5.95 15.06 -2.20
N ALA A 67 -4.92 14.42 -1.67
CA ALA A 67 -4.22 13.32 -2.31
C ALA A 67 -4.26 12.07 -1.42
N VAL A 68 -4.59 10.93 -2.02
CA VAL A 68 -4.55 9.61 -1.37
C VAL A 68 -3.46 8.81 -2.07
N GLY A 69 -2.53 8.27 -1.28
CA GLY A 69 -1.35 7.56 -1.75
C GLY A 69 -0.55 6.94 -0.61
N TRP A 70 0.64 6.45 -0.94
CA TRP A 70 1.46 5.68 -0.01
C TRP A 70 2.16 6.57 1.02
N SER A 71 2.26 6.07 2.25
CA SER A 71 2.94 6.77 3.34
C SER A 71 4.42 7.05 3.03
N SER A 72 5.09 6.16 2.28
CA SER A 72 6.47 6.32 1.80
C SER A 72 6.68 7.56 0.94
N ASP A 73 5.68 7.93 0.14
CA ASP A 73 5.73 9.08 -0.76
C ASP A 73 5.23 10.35 -0.07
N ILE A 74 4.09 10.24 0.64
CA ILE A 74 3.38 11.38 1.22
C ILE A 74 4.14 12.01 2.39
N ILE A 75 4.69 11.19 3.31
CA ILE A 75 5.35 11.68 4.52
C ILE A 75 6.56 12.56 4.17
N PRO A 76 7.51 12.14 3.30
CA PRO A 76 8.63 13.00 2.91
C PRO A 76 8.20 14.24 2.12
N ALA A 77 7.17 14.13 1.28
CA ALA A 77 6.65 15.26 0.51
C ALA A 77 6.02 16.31 1.43
N ALA A 78 5.17 15.89 2.37
CA ALA A 78 4.50 16.76 3.32
C ALA A 78 5.49 17.50 4.23
N LYS A 79 6.61 16.87 4.62
CA LYS A 79 7.69 17.53 5.39
C LYS A 79 8.32 18.74 4.68
N ARG A 80 8.23 18.78 3.34
CA ARG A 80 8.80 19.84 2.50
C ARG A 80 7.78 20.89 2.09
N MET A 81 6.50 20.69 2.40
CA MET A 81 5.41 21.57 2.02
C MET A 81 4.88 22.34 3.25
N SER A 82 4.56 23.61 3.07
CA SER A 82 3.82 24.38 4.08
C SER A 82 2.31 24.12 3.96
N ASN A 83 1.58 24.19 5.07
CA ASN A 83 0.10 24.08 5.11
C ASN A 83 -0.47 22.75 4.61
N VAL A 84 0.29 21.66 4.74
CA VAL A 84 -0.17 20.30 4.44
C VAL A 84 -0.33 19.52 5.75
N ALA A 85 -1.37 18.69 5.81
CA ALA A 85 -1.56 17.72 6.88
C ALA A 85 -1.66 16.30 6.33
N VAL A 86 -1.06 15.34 7.02
CA VAL A 86 -1.14 13.91 6.69
C VAL A 86 -2.11 13.25 7.66
N VAL A 87 -3.14 12.59 7.13
CA VAL A 87 -4.20 12.00 7.94
C VAL A 87 -4.43 10.55 7.54
N VAL A 88 -4.43 9.66 8.53
CA VAL A 88 -4.97 8.30 8.39
C VAL A 88 -6.46 8.34 8.75
N PRO A 89 -7.37 7.84 7.90
CA PRO A 89 -8.80 7.83 8.18
C PRO A 89 -9.16 7.08 9.46
N LYS A 90 -10.14 7.58 10.22
CA LYS A 90 -10.65 6.91 11.45
C LYS A 90 -11.28 5.54 11.21
N SER A 91 -11.68 5.27 9.97
CA SER A 91 -12.17 3.96 9.52
C SER A 91 -11.06 2.91 9.42
N GLY A 92 -9.79 3.33 9.46
CA GLY A 92 -8.65 2.49 9.09
C GLY A 92 -8.31 2.63 7.61
N ALA A 93 -7.13 2.10 7.25
CA ALA A 93 -6.55 2.12 5.91
C ALA A 93 -5.78 0.81 5.64
N SER A 94 -5.25 0.62 4.43
CA SER A 94 -4.39 -0.53 4.14
C SER A 94 -3.02 -0.39 4.81
N LEU A 95 -2.53 -1.52 5.32
CA LEU A 95 -1.17 -1.70 5.78
C LEU A 95 -0.36 -2.40 4.69
N TRP A 96 0.90 -2.01 4.57
CA TRP A 96 1.84 -2.59 3.63
C TRP A 96 3.21 -2.68 4.29
N ALA A 97 4.01 -3.64 3.84
CA ALA A 97 5.36 -3.87 4.31
C ALA A 97 6.23 -4.34 3.16
N ASP A 98 7.40 -3.72 3.00
CA ASP A 98 8.43 -4.21 2.10
C ASP A 98 9.25 -5.29 2.81
N LEU A 99 9.32 -6.46 2.18
CA LEU A 99 9.99 -7.63 2.73
C LEU A 99 11.19 -8.00 1.87
N TRP A 100 12.32 -8.35 2.50
CA TRP A 100 13.39 -9.03 1.79
C TRP A 100 13.05 -10.50 1.59
N ALA A 101 13.16 -10.96 0.35
CA ALA A 101 13.02 -12.36 0.00
C ALA A 101 14.31 -12.86 -0.66
N ILE A 102 14.67 -14.12 -0.38
CA ILE A 102 15.72 -14.82 -1.10
C ILE A 102 15.04 -15.64 -2.20
N PRO A 103 15.20 -15.30 -3.49
CA PRO A 103 14.57 -16.05 -4.56
C PRO A 103 15.06 -17.50 -4.56
N ALA A 104 14.13 -18.45 -4.66
CA ALA A 104 14.49 -19.84 -4.87
C ALA A 104 15.17 -19.95 -6.25
N ALA A 105 16.49 -20.15 -6.27
CA ALA A 105 17.23 -20.42 -7.50
C ALA A 105 16.98 -21.87 -7.97
N SER A 106 15.72 -22.23 -8.24
CA SER A 106 15.35 -23.53 -8.78
C SER A 106 15.46 -23.51 -10.30
N ARG A 107 16.39 -24.31 -10.85
CA ARG A 107 16.48 -24.79 -12.26
C ARG A 107 17.18 -23.91 -13.30
N ILE A 108 18.49 -23.66 -13.15
CA ILE A 108 19.37 -23.51 -14.33
C ILE A 108 20.53 -24.50 -14.19
N GLN A 109 20.30 -25.72 -14.67
CA GLN A 109 21.27 -26.80 -14.71
C GLN A 109 22.20 -26.56 -15.91
N THR A 110 23.39 -25.98 -15.68
CA THR A 110 24.44 -26.01 -16.72
C THR A 110 25.80 -26.28 -16.09
N ASN A 111 26.54 -27.21 -16.70
CA ASN A 111 27.81 -27.76 -16.19
C ASN A 111 29.05 -26.91 -16.55
N ARG A 112 28.88 -25.61 -16.86
CA ARG A 112 30.01 -24.74 -17.21
C ARG A 112 30.65 -24.13 -15.96
N ILE A 113 31.86 -24.59 -15.66
CA ILE A 113 32.75 -24.02 -14.63
C ILE A 113 33.22 -22.65 -15.13
N GLY A 114 33.04 -21.59 -14.32
CA GLY A 114 33.49 -20.22 -14.62
C GLY A 114 32.41 -19.15 -14.91
N GLY A 115 31.12 -19.47 -14.75
CA GLY A 115 30.03 -18.47 -14.86
C GLY A 115 29.72 -17.76 -13.54
N ARG A 116 29.21 -16.50 -13.62
CA ARG A 116 28.67 -15.69 -12.50
C ARG A 116 27.98 -16.59 -11.45
N ILE A 117 28.36 -16.39 -10.18
CA ILE A 117 27.86 -17.11 -9.00
C ILE A 117 26.37 -17.40 -9.15
N ARG A 118 26.01 -18.70 -9.19
CA ARG A 118 24.63 -19.17 -9.37
C ARG A 118 24.04 -19.54 -8.03
N GLY A 119 23.34 -18.59 -7.43
CA GLY A 119 22.72 -18.72 -6.11
C GLY A 119 22.73 -17.39 -5.37
N PRO A 120 21.97 -17.27 -4.27
CA PRO A 120 22.10 -16.10 -3.42
C PRO A 120 23.54 -15.97 -2.91
N SER A 121 24.01 -14.73 -2.75
CA SER A 121 25.35 -14.45 -2.24
C SER A 121 25.62 -15.24 -0.96
N PRO A 122 26.83 -15.80 -0.74
CA PRO A 122 27.16 -16.44 0.53
C PRO A 122 27.07 -15.47 1.72
N LEU A 123 27.08 -14.15 1.47
CA LEU A 123 26.92 -13.10 2.48
C LEU A 123 25.46 -12.66 2.70
N ILE A 124 24.48 -13.30 2.03
CA ILE A 124 23.07 -12.85 2.10
C ILE A 124 22.52 -12.87 3.53
N HIS A 125 22.87 -13.89 4.31
CA HIS A 125 22.43 -14.02 5.69
C HIS A 125 23.09 -12.96 6.57
N GLN A 126 24.39 -12.73 6.40
CA GLN A 126 25.11 -11.66 7.11
C GLN A 126 24.55 -10.28 6.78
N TRP A 127 24.15 -10.05 5.53
CA TRP A 127 23.49 -8.82 5.12
C TRP A 127 22.13 -8.63 5.79
N ILE A 128 21.29 -9.68 5.82
CA ILE A 128 19.99 -9.63 6.50
C ILE A 128 20.18 -9.38 8.01
N GLU A 129 21.09 -10.11 8.66
CA GLU A 129 21.41 -9.92 10.08
C GLU A 129 21.90 -8.50 10.38
N PHE A 130 22.82 -7.97 9.55
CA PHE A 130 23.30 -6.60 9.67
C PHE A 130 22.17 -5.57 9.60
N CYS A 131 21.22 -5.77 8.69
CA CYS A 131 20.08 -4.89 8.53
C CYS A 131 19.05 -4.99 9.67
N LEU A 132 18.94 -6.14 10.34
CA LEU A 132 18.04 -6.38 11.46
C LEU A 132 18.58 -5.90 12.82
N GLN A 133 19.81 -5.38 12.87
CA GLN A 133 20.37 -4.80 14.09
C GLN A 133 19.51 -3.64 14.60
N SER A 134 19.26 -3.56 15.91
CA SER A 134 18.42 -2.53 16.54
C SER A 134 18.91 -1.09 16.26
N ALA A 135 20.21 -0.89 16.08
CA ALA A 135 20.79 0.39 15.67
C ALA A 135 20.26 0.89 14.32
N ARG A 136 19.80 -0.01 13.44
CA ARG A 136 19.19 0.32 12.13
C ARG A 136 17.74 0.77 12.23
N ALA A 137 17.11 0.66 13.40
CA ALA A 137 15.80 1.26 13.67
C ALA A 137 15.88 2.78 13.93
N LEU A 138 17.06 3.33 14.23
CA LEU A 138 17.24 4.74 14.58
C LEU A 138 16.78 5.72 13.47
N PRO A 139 17.08 5.50 12.17
CA PRO A 139 16.61 6.39 11.11
C PRO A 139 15.08 6.46 10.99
N PHE A 140 14.36 5.39 11.36
CA PHE A 140 12.90 5.39 11.41
C PHE A 140 12.39 6.21 12.60
N LYS A 141 12.99 6.02 13.79
CA LYS A 141 12.63 6.79 15.00
C LYS A 141 12.96 8.28 14.89
N GLN A 142 14.02 8.62 14.16
CA GLN A 142 14.39 10.00 13.85
C GLN A 142 13.61 10.55 12.65
N GLU A 143 12.69 9.76 12.09
CA GLU A 143 11.87 10.08 10.92
C GLU A 143 12.68 10.57 9.70
N VAL A 144 13.93 10.11 9.58
CA VAL A 144 14.81 10.35 8.43
C VAL A 144 14.35 9.49 7.26
N ILE A 145 13.94 8.26 7.54
CA ILE A 145 13.33 7.34 6.59
C ILE A 145 11.83 7.29 6.87
N PRO A 146 10.96 7.45 5.86
CA PRO A 146 9.52 7.33 6.05
C PRO A 146 9.14 5.87 6.35
N GLY A 147 8.12 5.71 7.20
CA GLY A 147 7.60 4.41 7.60
C GLY A 147 7.94 4.06 9.05
N ALA A 148 7.56 2.86 9.46
CA ALA A 148 7.72 2.37 10.82
C ALA A 148 8.66 1.16 10.86
N SER A 149 9.44 1.07 11.93
CA SER A 149 10.23 -0.14 12.22
C SER A 149 9.30 -1.28 12.66
N PRO A 150 9.58 -2.55 12.29
CA PRO A 150 8.80 -3.70 12.77
C PRO A 150 8.70 -3.78 14.30
N SER A 151 9.69 -3.28 15.04
CA SER A 151 9.68 -3.23 16.51
C SER A 151 8.56 -2.36 17.07
N HIS A 152 8.09 -1.37 16.29
CA HIS A 152 7.02 -0.46 16.68
C HIS A 152 5.66 -1.17 16.73
N LEU A 153 5.45 -2.21 15.90
CA LEU A 153 4.25 -3.04 15.93
C LEU A 153 4.20 -3.96 17.16
N GLN A 154 5.37 -4.32 17.73
CA GLN A 154 5.46 -5.21 18.89
C GLN A 154 5.28 -4.48 20.23
N GLY A 155 4.97 -3.17 20.23
CA GLY A 155 4.81 -2.38 21.46
C GLY A 155 6.11 -2.18 22.25
N HIS A 156 7.25 -2.67 21.75
CA HIS A 156 8.56 -2.46 22.34
C HIS A 156 9.10 -1.08 21.96
N SER A 157 8.63 -0.04 22.65
CA SER A 157 9.30 1.25 22.65
C SER A 157 10.63 1.10 23.38
N ALA A 158 11.70 0.80 22.64
CA ALA A 158 13.03 0.93 23.21
C ALA A 158 13.24 2.42 23.55
N ASN A 159 13.40 2.71 24.85
CA ASN A 159 13.69 4.03 25.41
C ASN A 159 14.91 4.62 24.71
N VAL A 160 14.69 5.47 23.70
CA VAL A 160 15.74 6.29 23.10
C VAL A 160 15.68 7.66 23.77
N PRO A 161 16.82 8.24 24.19
CA PRO A 161 16.85 9.56 24.78
C PRO A 161 16.16 10.60 23.88
N VAL A 162 15.21 11.32 24.48
CA VAL A 162 14.33 12.34 23.89
C VAL A 162 15.09 13.56 23.32
N GLU A 163 16.41 13.61 23.46
CA GLU A 163 17.22 14.79 23.15
C GLU A 163 17.42 15.08 21.65
N LEU A 164 17.20 14.12 20.75
CA LEU A 164 17.50 14.29 19.32
C LEU A 164 16.31 14.69 18.42
N THR A 165 15.08 14.75 18.93
CA THR A 165 13.88 15.16 18.15
C THR A 165 13.55 16.65 18.28
N LYS A 166 14.33 17.42 19.03
CA LYS A 166 14.18 18.88 19.15
C LYS A 166 14.71 19.59 17.88
N GLY A 167 13.86 19.76 16.88
CA GLY A 167 14.11 20.74 15.80
C GLY A 167 13.67 20.37 14.39
N GLY A 168 13.19 19.13 14.15
CA GLY A 168 12.67 18.77 12.82
C GLY A 168 11.33 19.45 12.51
N PRO A 169 11.04 19.76 11.23
CA PRO A 169 9.71 20.21 10.83
C PRO A 169 8.70 19.13 11.20
N ARG A 170 7.82 19.44 12.16
CA ARG A 170 6.78 18.52 12.60
C ARG A 170 5.77 18.37 11.48
N LEU A 171 5.49 17.12 11.11
CA LEU A 171 4.35 16.81 10.25
C LEU A 171 3.07 17.15 11.00
N ASN A 172 2.24 18.00 10.41
CA ASN A 172 0.89 18.21 10.91
C ASN A 172 0.03 16.99 10.53
N GLY A 173 -0.69 16.41 11.48
CA GLY A 173 -1.43 15.17 11.23
C GLY A 173 -1.81 14.40 12.48
N ASN A 174 -2.31 13.18 12.27
CA ASN A 174 -2.62 12.23 13.35
C ASN A 174 -1.63 11.06 13.45
N LEU A 175 -0.53 11.08 12.69
CA LEU A 175 0.51 10.06 12.76
C LEU A 175 1.35 10.22 14.03
N VAL A 176 1.75 9.10 14.62
CA VAL A 176 2.67 9.00 15.76
C VAL A 176 3.90 8.24 15.28
N ASP A 177 5.08 8.87 15.28
CA ASP A 177 6.34 8.30 14.79
C ASP A 177 6.23 7.66 13.39
N GLY A 178 5.44 8.27 12.50
CA GLY A 178 5.22 7.79 11.13
C GLY A 178 4.21 6.64 10.99
N ALA A 179 3.58 6.20 12.09
CA ALA A 179 2.55 5.16 12.12
C ALA A 179 1.16 5.72 12.50
N PRO A 180 0.06 5.01 12.14
CA PRO A 180 -1.26 5.34 12.66
C PRO A 180 -1.31 5.21 14.19
N PRO A 181 -2.13 6.02 14.88
CA PRO A 181 -2.31 5.89 16.33
C PRO A 181 -3.02 4.56 16.64
N PRO A 182 -2.84 3.99 17.87
CA PRO A 182 -3.25 2.62 18.17
C PRO A 182 -4.73 2.31 17.87
N ASP A 183 -5.64 3.24 18.17
CA ASP A 183 -7.09 3.10 17.95
C ASP A 183 -7.48 3.02 16.46
N ILE A 184 -6.68 3.65 15.59
CA ILE A 184 -6.85 3.58 14.13
C ILE A 184 -6.10 2.37 13.58
N LEU A 185 -4.93 2.05 14.12
CA LEU A 185 -4.09 0.94 13.70
C LEU A 185 -4.84 -0.40 13.81
N GLU A 186 -5.64 -0.60 14.85
CA GLU A 186 -6.51 -1.77 15.03
C GLU A 186 -7.55 -1.96 13.91
N LYS A 187 -7.88 -0.89 13.18
CA LYS A 187 -8.82 -0.91 12.04
C LYS A 187 -8.11 -0.97 10.69
N CYS A 188 -6.79 -0.79 10.69
CA CYS A 188 -5.98 -0.92 9.49
C CYS A 188 -5.67 -2.40 9.23
N GLU A 189 -5.54 -2.77 7.97
CA GLU A 189 -5.47 -4.18 7.57
C GLU A 189 -4.39 -4.41 6.52
N PHE A 190 -3.63 -5.50 6.66
CA PHE A 190 -2.84 -6.02 5.55
C PHE A 190 -3.77 -6.63 4.50
N LEU A 191 -3.43 -6.45 3.22
CA LEU A 191 -4.25 -6.96 2.12
C LEU A 191 -4.01 -8.46 1.92
N GLU A 192 -5.06 -9.24 2.08
CA GLU A 192 -5.05 -10.67 1.82
C GLU A 192 -5.32 -10.97 0.33
N PRO A 193 -4.86 -12.13 -0.18
CA PRO A 193 -5.20 -12.57 -1.53
C PRO A 193 -6.72 -12.69 -1.71
N LEU A 194 -7.24 -12.14 -2.81
CA LEU A 194 -8.66 -12.25 -3.13
C LEU A 194 -9.02 -13.62 -3.72
N SER A 195 -10.24 -14.05 -3.43
CA SER A 195 -10.85 -15.17 -4.14
C SER A 195 -11.20 -14.80 -5.59
N ASN A 196 -11.36 -15.80 -6.46
CA ASN A 196 -11.70 -15.58 -7.87
C ASN A 196 -13.09 -14.91 -8.06
N SER A 197 -14.05 -15.19 -7.17
CA SER A 197 -15.36 -14.54 -7.19
C SER A 197 -15.24 -13.07 -6.82
N THR A 198 -14.49 -12.74 -5.76
CA THR A 198 -14.24 -11.36 -5.35
C THR A 198 -13.51 -10.58 -6.44
N LEU A 199 -12.54 -11.20 -7.12
CA LEU A 199 -11.85 -10.57 -8.27
C LEU A 199 -12.81 -10.23 -9.41
N SER A 200 -13.79 -11.11 -9.67
CA SER A 200 -14.83 -10.87 -10.68
C SER A 200 -15.73 -9.71 -10.29
N ASP A 201 -16.15 -9.64 -9.02
CA ASP A 201 -16.93 -8.52 -8.50
C ASP A 201 -16.14 -7.20 -8.58
N TYR A 202 -14.86 -7.21 -8.22
CA TYR A 202 -13.98 -6.04 -8.36
C TYR A 202 -13.90 -5.58 -9.82
N HIS A 203 -13.73 -6.51 -10.75
CA HIS A 203 -13.69 -6.18 -12.18
C HIS A 203 -15.00 -5.51 -12.64
N TRP A 204 -16.14 -6.08 -12.26
CA TRP A 204 -17.47 -5.52 -12.59
C TRP A 204 -17.68 -4.12 -12.00
N LEU A 205 -17.24 -3.91 -10.76
CA LEU A 205 -17.31 -2.60 -10.10
C LEU A 205 -16.49 -1.55 -10.85
N LEU A 206 -15.25 -1.87 -11.24
CA LEU A 206 -14.38 -0.93 -11.95
C LEU A 206 -14.89 -0.60 -13.34
N THR A 207 -15.35 -1.59 -14.11
CA THR A 207 -15.90 -1.33 -15.46
C THR A 207 -17.12 -0.42 -15.39
N SER A 208 -17.90 -0.50 -14.31
CA SER A 208 -19.07 0.36 -14.12
C SER A 208 -18.74 1.86 -13.93
N ILE A 209 -17.50 2.20 -13.57
CA ILE A 209 -17.02 3.59 -13.48
C ILE A 209 -16.52 4.09 -14.84
N GLN A 210 -16.14 3.19 -15.75
CA GLN A 210 -15.47 3.51 -17.03
C GLN A 210 -16.44 3.87 -18.17
N GLU A 211 -17.76 3.84 -17.95
CA GLU A 211 -18.80 4.15 -18.95
C GLU A 211 -18.70 5.60 -19.51
N PRO A 212 -19.15 5.84 -20.76
CA PRO A 212 -18.47 6.63 -21.79
C PRO A 212 -18.77 8.15 -21.72
N GLY A 213 -18.62 8.75 -20.55
CA GLY A 213 -18.89 10.19 -20.35
C GLY A 213 -17.66 11.08 -20.38
N HIS A 214 -16.57 10.72 -19.69
CA HIS A 214 -15.36 11.54 -19.63
C HIS A 214 -14.14 10.67 -19.33
N GLY A 215 -13.22 10.59 -20.30
CA GLY A 215 -12.06 9.72 -20.25
C GLY A 215 -11.04 10.15 -19.21
N LEU A 216 -10.85 9.34 -18.16
CA LEU A 216 -9.73 9.47 -17.22
C LEU A 216 -9.20 8.14 -16.67
N ILE A 217 -9.77 6.98 -17.04
CA ILE A 217 -9.42 5.68 -16.44
C ILE A 217 -8.99 4.68 -17.52
N HIS A 218 -7.85 4.90 -18.17
CA HIS A 218 -7.32 3.95 -19.15
C HIS A 218 -6.29 2.97 -18.55
N LYS A 219 -5.70 3.27 -17.37
CA LYS A 219 -4.57 2.50 -16.82
C LYS A 219 -4.94 1.35 -15.86
N MET A 220 -6.13 1.37 -15.24
CA MET A 220 -6.59 0.30 -14.34
C MET A 220 -6.66 -1.09 -15.01
N TYR A 221 -6.87 -1.14 -16.32
CA TYR A 221 -7.12 -2.36 -17.08
C TYR A 221 -5.89 -3.29 -17.20
N GLN A 222 -4.67 -2.75 -17.17
CA GLN A 222 -3.47 -3.52 -17.50
C GLN A 222 -2.85 -4.26 -16.28
N ASN A 223 -3.05 -3.76 -15.06
CA ASN A 223 -2.39 -4.33 -13.87
C ASN A 223 -3.05 -5.64 -13.40
N ILE A 224 -4.38 -5.77 -13.55
CA ILE A 224 -5.09 -7.01 -13.16
C ILE A 224 -4.77 -8.16 -14.11
N ILE A 225 -4.62 -7.89 -15.42
CA ILE A 225 -4.26 -8.92 -16.41
C ILE A 225 -2.87 -9.50 -16.11
N SER A 226 -1.94 -8.69 -15.59
CA SER A 226 -0.61 -9.18 -15.19
C SER A 226 -0.68 -10.13 -13.97
N VAL A 227 -1.48 -9.80 -12.96
CA VAL A 227 -1.64 -10.62 -11.73
C VAL A 227 -2.38 -11.93 -12.03
N ALA A 228 -3.44 -11.88 -12.84
CA ALA A 228 -4.19 -13.08 -13.24
C ALA A 228 -3.37 -14.02 -14.15
N LYS A 229 -2.48 -13.48 -14.99
CA LYS A 229 -1.52 -14.28 -15.77
C LYS A 229 -0.43 -14.89 -14.89
N PHE A 230 0.00 -14.19 -13.83
CA PHE A 230 1.02 -14.69 -12.91
C PHE A 230 0.48 -15.83 -12.02
N SER A 231 -0.77 -15.74 -11.56
CA SER A 231 -1.42 -16.81 -10.79
C SER A 231 -1.80 -18.01 -11.67
N GLY A 232 -2.23 -17.78 -12.92
CA GLY A 232 -2.49 -18.84 -13.89
C GLY A 232 -1.24 -19.64 -14.31
N TRP A 233 -0.06 -19.02 -14.30
CA TRP A 233 1.20 -19.71 -14.63
C TRP A 233 1.68 -20.63 -13.50
N PHE A 234 1.40 -20.30 -12.24
CA PHE A 234 1.76 -21.17 -11.12
C PHE A 234 0.89 -22.44 -11.06
N ASN A 235 -0.39 -22.34 -11.42
CA ASN A 235 -1.29 -23.50 -11.39
C ASN A 235 -1.13 -24.48 -12.56
N SER A 236 -0.51 -24.09 -13.68
CA SER A 236 -0.35 -24.98 -14.85
C SER A 236 0.92 -25.84 -14.83
N LYS A 237 1.75 -25.77 -13.77
CA LYS A 237 2.99 -26.55 -13.63
C LYS A 237 2.94 -27.65 -12.57
N LEU A 238 1.77 -27.96 -12.02
CA LEU A 238 1.57 -28.97 -10.97
C LEU A 238 0.66 -30.15 -11.37
N THR A 239 0.51 -30.41 -12.67
CA THR A 239 -0.07 -31.65 -13.20
C THR A 239 0.89 -32.29 -14.18
#